data_AF-A0A2G8I6Q1-F1
#
_entry.id   AF-A0A2G8I6Q1-F1
#
_cell.length_a   1.000
_cell.length_b   1.000
_cell.length_c   1.000
_cell.angle_alpha   90.00
_cell.angle_beta   90.00
_cell.angle_gamma   90.00
#
_symmetry.space_group_name_H-M   'P 1'
#
loop_
_entity.id
_entity.type
_entity.pdbx_description
1 polymer ?
#
loop_
_entity_poly.entity_id
_entity_poly.type
_entity_poly.pdbx_seq_one_letter_code
_entity_poly.pdbx_strand_id
1 'polypeptide(L)'
;MKKQIEKFYELTGYRLIVKDGKPYYGGSLDLRGTGITSLPDNLTVGGWLDLRGTGITSLPDNLTVGGWLDLRDTGITSLPDNLTVGGWLDLQGTGITSLPDNLTVGGWLDLRGTGITSLPDNLTVGGDLYLRGTGITSLPDNLTVGGDLDLRDTGITSLPDNLTVGGWLDLQGTGITSLPDNLTVGGSLDLRDTGITSLPDNLTVGGWLDLRDTGITSLPDNLTVGGSLDLQGTGITSLPDNLTVGGSLDLRGTGITSLPDNLTVGGDLYLRGTGITSLPDNLTVGGSLDLQGTGITSLPDNLTVGGSLDLQGTGITSLPDNLTVGGSLDLRDTGITSLPDNLTVGGSLDLRDTGITSLPDNLTVGGDLYLRGTGIRDISKVGAKLPPDALERIDKKRNQILKWEWNEKTYIKADGIFSLVLSQHGKVYRVQQIGEKKTSYLVTDGENRWSHGETIKEARQDLIYKISSRDTSRYNDMTLDSELIFEECIACYRIITGACAAGTRDYIENRLPKPRKEKYTIREMINLTKNEYKGKTFEEFFKNKN
;
A
#
# COMPACT_ATOMS: atom_id res chain seq x y z
N MET A 1 -31.62 8.55 -40.75
CA MET A 1 -32.24 7.95 -39.55
C MET A 1 -32.85 6.55 -39.75
N LYS A 2 -34.06 6.34 -40.28
CA LYS A 2 -34.71 4.98 -40.28
C LYS A 2 -33.84 3.86 -40.88
N LYS A 3 -33.24 4.09 -42.05
CA LYS A 3 -32.32 3.14 -42.71
C LYS A 3 -31.05 2.86 -41.88
N GLN A 4 -30.50 3.87 -41.18
CA GLN A 4 -29.33 3.69 -40.32
C GLN A 4 -29.66 2.83 -39.09
N ILE A 5 -30.83 3.06 -38.48
CA ILE A 5 -31.29 2.27 -37.32
C ILE A 5 -31.52 0.81 -37.72
N GLU A 6 -32.13 0.56 -38.88
CA GLU A 6 -32.37 -0.80 -39.37
C GLU A 6 -31.06 -1.53 -39.67
N LYS A 7 -30.12 -0.90 -40.41
CA LYS A 7 -28.79 -1.46 -40.65
C LYS A 7 -28.02 -1.71 -39.35
N PHE A 8 -28.11 -0.82 -38.38
CA PHE A 8 -27.48 -0.98 -37.07
C PHE A 8 -28.04 -2.22 -36.36
N TYR A 9 -29.36 -2.42 -36.37
CA TYR A 9 -29.99 -3.60 -35.79
C TYR A 9 -29.57 -4.90 -36.50
N GLU A 10 -29.52 -4.92 -37.83
CA GLU A 10 -29.10 -6.09 -38.59
C GLU A 10 -27.66 -6.52 -38.28
N LEU A 11 -26.75 -5.57 -38.08
CA LEU A 11 -25.33 -5.84 -37.80
C LEU A 11 -25.04 -6.20 -36.35
N THR A 12 -25.80 -5.63 -35.40
CA THR A 12 -25.44 -5.66 -33.98
C THR A 12 -26.45 -6.41 -33.11
N GLY A 13 -27.67 -6.62 -33.60
CA GLY A 13 -28.79 -7.16 -32.82
C GLY A 13 -29.42 -6.15 -31.84
N TYR A 14 -28.88 -4.93 -31.72
CA TYR A 14 -29.39 -3.90 -30.81
C TYR A 14 -30.44 -3.01 -31.48
N ARG A 15 -31.61 -2.89 -30.84
CA ARG A 15 -32.69 -2.01 -31.31
C ARG A 15 -32.56 -0.62 -30.69
N LEU A 16 -32.37 0.38 -31.54
CA LEU A 16 -32.42 1.79 -31.15
C LEU A 16 -33.86 2.30 -31.19
N ILE A 17 -34.23 3.14 -30.23
CA ILE A 17 -35.47 3.91 -30.28
C ILE A 17 -35.19 5.34 -30.76
N VAL A 18 -36.23 6.08 -31.13
CA VAL A 18 -36.11 7.51 -31.46
C VAL A 18 -36.61 8.32 -30.28
N LYS A 19 -35.74 9.13 -29.68
CA LYS A 19 -36.07 10.06 -28.60
C LYS A 19 -35.69 11.47 -29.04
N ASP A 20 -36.64 12.41 -28.98
CA ASP A 20 -36.45 13.80 -29.42
C ASP A 20 -35.87 13.93 -30.84
N GLY A 21 -36.29 13.02 -31.74
CA GLY A 21 -35.83 12.99 -33.14
C GLY A 21 -34.44 12.39 -33.36
N LYS A 22 -33.79 11.84 -32.33
CA LYS A 22 -32.43 11.24 -32.39
C LYS A 22 -32.43 9.75 -32.03
N PRO A 23 -31.52 8.93 -32.58
CA PRO A 23 -31.34 7.54 -32.16
C PRO A 23 -30.88 7.45 -30.70
N TYR A 24 -31.53 6.60 -29.92
CA TYR A 24 -31.28 6.45 -28.48
C TYR A 24 -31.26 4.97 -28.09
N TYR A 25 -30.27 4.58 -27.29
CA TYR A 25 -30.20 3.30 -26.60
C TYR A 25 -30.08 3.53 -25.09
N GLY A 26 -31.03 3.03 -24.30
CA GLY A 26 -31.09 3.36 -22.87
C GLY A 26 -30.07 2.62 -21.99
N GLY A 27 -29.53 1.50 -22.45
CA GLY A 27 -28.56 0.70 -21.72
C GLY A 27 -27.14 0.85 -22.25
N SER A 28 -26.34 -0.18 -22.04
CA SER A 28 -24.98 -0.27 -22.55
C SER A 28 -24.89 -1.08 -23.84
N LEU A 29 -23.97 -0.68 -24.74
CA LEU A 29 -23.72 -1.32 -26.02
C LEU A 29 -22.34 -1.99 -26.02
N ASP A 30 -22.30 -3.32 -25.97
CA ASP A 30 -21.09 -4.09 -26.30
C ASP A 30 -21.10 -4.38 -27.81
N LEU A 31 -20.32 -3.61 -28.56
CA LEU A 31 -20.16 -3.80 -30.00
C LEU A 31 -18.80 -4.42 -30.35
N ARG A 32 -18.06 -4.90 -29.34
CA ARG A 32 -16.71 -5.43 -29.52
C ARG A 32 -16.67 -6.57 -30.52
N GLY A 33 -15.71 -6.50 -31.44
CA GLY A 33 -15.50 -7.51 -32.48
C GLY A 33 -16.65 -7.64 -33.49
N THR A 34 -17.65 -6.76 -33.45
CA THR A 34 -18.73 -6.76 -34.45
C THR A 34 -18.22 -6.18 -35.78
N GLY A 35 -18.89 -6.54 -36.88
CA GLY A 35 -18.58 -6.01 -38.22
C GLY A 35 -19.04 -4.57 -38.46
N ILE A 36 -19.32 -3.80 -37.41
CA ILE A 36 -19.76 -2.41 -37.56
C ILE A 36 -18.62 -1.53 -38.05
N THR A 37 -18.91 -0.67 -39.02
CA THR A 37 -17.96 0.30 -39.59
C THR A 37 -18.39 1.75 -39.37
N SER A 38 -19.59 1.98 -38.84
CA SER A 38 -20.17 3.30 -38.60
C SER A 38 -21.33 3.22 -37.61
N LEU A 39 -21.43 4.18 -36.68
CA LEU A 39 -22.60 4.36 -35.83
C LEU A 39 -23.65 5.27 -36.50
N PRO A 40 -24.94 5.20 -36.11
CA PRO A 40 -25.95 6.16 -36.54
C PRO A 40 -25.64 7.59 -36.07
N ASP A 41 -25.93 8.58 -36.91
CA ASP A 41 -25.72 10.00 -36.59
C ASP A 41 -26.52 10.43 -35.35
N ASN A 42 -25.92 11.28 -34.49
CA ASN A 42 -26.51 11.79 -33.25
C ASN A 42 -26.94 10.70 -32.26
N LEU A 43 -26.29 9.54 -32.25
CA LEU A 43 -26.58 8.45 -31.32
C LEU A 43 -26.35 8.89 -29.86
N THR A 44 -27.33 8.61 -29.00
CA THR A 44 -27.15 8.66 -27.55
C THR A 44 -27.19 7.26 -26.96
N VAL A 45 -26.18 6.92 -26.16
CA VAL A 45 -26.08 5.70 -25.36
C VAL A 45 -26.22 6.08 -23.89
N GLY A 46 -27.23 5.57 -23.20
CA GLY A 46 -27.49 5.88 -21.80
C GLY A 46 -26.47 5.25 -20.84
N GLY A 47 -25.97 4.06 -21.19
CA GLY A 47 -24.89 3.37 -20.48
C GLY A 47 -23.53 3.57 -21.15
N TRP A 48 -22.71 2.53 -21.11
CA TRP A 48 -21.38 2.51 -21.73
C TRP A 48 -21.40 1.99 -23.17
N LEU A 49 -20.33 2.26 -23.92
CA LEU A 49 -20.14 1.85 -25.31
C LEU A 49 -18.74 1.26 -25.52
N ASP A 50 -18.67 -0.02 -25.90
CA ASP A 50 -17.43 -0.73 -26.23
C ASP A 50 -17.34 -0.94 -27.75
N LEU A 51 -16.32 -0.36 -28.39
CA LEU A 51 -16.09 -0.42 -29.84
C LEU A 51 -14.82 -1.19 -30.20
N ARG A 52 -14.17 -1.87 -29.25
CA ARG A 52 -12.90 -2.54 -29.47
C ARG A 52 -12.97 -3.59 -30.57
N GLY A 53 -11.95 -3.64 -31.41
CA GLY A 53 -11.88 -4.62 -32.50
C GLY A 53 -12.98 -4.51 -33.55
N THR A 54 -13.69 -3.37 -33.61
CA THR A 54 -14.61 -3.06 -34.71
C THR A 54 -13.87 -2.41 -35.88
N GLY A 55 -14.49 -2.39 -37.07
CA GLY A 55 -13.97 -1.70 -38.25
C GLY A 55 -14.28 -0.19 -38.28
N ILE A 56 -14.58 0.41 -37.12
CA ILE A 56 -14.93 1.83 -37.05
C ILE A 56 -13.69 2.71 -37.24
N THR A 57 -13.84 3.77 -38.03
CA THR A 57 -12.77 4.73 -38.34
C THR A 57 -13.14 6.17 -37.99
N SER A 58 -14.41 6.43 -37.65
CA SER A 58 -14.90 7.73 -37.21
C SER A 58 -16.12 7.57 -36.30
N LEU A 59 -16.24 8.47 -35.30
CA LEU A 59 -17.46 8.61 -34.51
C LEU A 59 -18.42 9.62 -35.18
N PRO A 60 -19.74 9.47 -35.01
CA PRO A 60 -20.70 10.44 -35.53
C PRO A 60 -20.65 11.72 -34.70
N ASP A 61 -20.99 12.84 -35.34
CA ASP A 61 -21.18 14.12 -34.67
C ASP A 61 -22.24 14.00 -33.56
N ASN A 62 -21.98 14.68 -32.43
CA ASN A 62 -22.84 14.71 -31.25
C ASN A 62 -23.10 13.34 -30.60
N LEU A 63 -22.20 12.37 -30.76
CA LEU A 63 -22.23 11.13 -29.98
C LEU A 63 -22.22 11.46 -28.48
N THR A 64 -23.20 10.91 -27.76
CA THR A 64 -23.30 11.05 -26.30
C THR A 64 -23.26 9.67 -25.66
N VAL A 65 -22.36 9.47 -24.70
CA VAL A 65 -22.25 8.23 -23.92
C VAL A 65 -22.37 8.58 -22.44
N GLY A 66 -23.43 8.09 -21.79
CA GLY A 66 -23.70 8.39 -20.37
C GLY A 66 -22.72 7.69 -19.41
N GLY A 67 -22.18 6.54 -19.82
CA GLY A 67 -21.12 5.82 -19.12
C GLY A 67 -19.75 6.04 -19.76
N TRP A 68 -18.95 4.96 -19.80
CA TRP A 68 -17.64 4.96 -20.41
C TRP A 68 -17.65 4.64 -21.91
N LEU A 69 -16.59 5.05 -22.61
CA LEU A 69 -16.36 4.80 -24.02
C LEU A 69 -14.99 4.15 -24.24
N ASP A 70 -14.99 2.93 -24.80
CA ASP A 70 -13.77 2.18 -25.11
C ASP A 70 -13.54 2.12 -26.62
N LEU A 71 -12.51 2.83 -27.10
CA LEU A 71 -12.08 2.91 -28.49
C LEU A 71 -10.77 2.19 -28.74
N ARG A 72 -10.28 1.41 -27.77
CA ARG A 72 -8.95 0.81 -27.82
C ARG A 72 -8.74 0.00 -29.10
N ASP A 73 -7.57 0.18 -29.70
CA ASP A 73 -7.11 -0.52 -30.92
C ASP A 73 -8.10 -0.39 -32.11
N THR A 74 -8.89 0.68 -32.17
CA THR A 74 -9.74 1.00 -33.33
C THR A 74 -8.99 1.85 -34.36
N GLY A 75 -9.52 1.90 -35.60
CA GLY A 75 -8.99 2.74 -36.67
C GLY A 75 -9.35 4.22 -36.57
N ILE A 76 -9.79 4.70 -35.41
CA ILE A 76 -10.18 6.09 -35.19
C ILE A 76 -8.95 6.98 -35.18
N THR A 77 -9.02 8.10 -35.93
CA THR A 77 -7.94 9.08 -36.02
C THR A 77 -8.31 10.46 -35.46
N SER A 78 -9.57 10.69 -35.13
CA SER A 78 -10.06 11.95 -34.56
C SER A 78 -11.34 11.75 -33.75
N LEU A 79 -11.54 12.57 -32.72
CA LEU A 79 -12.80 12.65 -31.98
C LEU A 79 -13.64 13.84 -32.49
N PRO A 80 -14.98 13.75 -32.47
CA PRO A 80 -15.85 14.87 -32.82
C PRO A 80 -15.84 15.94 -31.72
N ASP A 81 -15.95 17.21 -32.11
CA ASP A 81 -15.82 18.36 -31.20
C ASP A 81 -16.78 18.35 -30.01
N ASN A 82 -17.99 17.79 -30.20
CA ASN A 82 -19.04 17.74 -29.19
C ASN A 82 -19.17 16.36 -28.52
N LEU A 83 -18.11 15.54 -28.53
CA LEU A 83 -18.11 14.26 -27.83
C LEU A 83 -18.30 14.48 -26.33
N THR A 84 -19.30 13.79 -25.75
CA THR A 84 -19.52 13.81 -24.29
C THR A 84 -19.49 12.38 -23.75
N VAL A 85 -18.62 12.15 -22.77
CA VAL A 85 -18.47 10.86 -22.06
C VAL A 85 -18.63 11.08 -20.56
N GLY A 86 -19.67 10.50 -19.98
CA GLY A 86 -19.98 10.66 -18.55
C GLY A 86 -19.04 9.89 -17.62
N GLY A 87 -18.36 8.85 -18.13
CA GLY A 87 -17.39 8.04 -17.42
C GLY A 87 -15.96 8.21 -17.96
N TRP A 88 -15.25 7.10 -18.09
CA TRP A 88 -13.88 7.07 -18.63
C TRP A 88 -13.86 6.95 -20.15
N LEU A 89 -12.74 7.37 -20.74
CA LEU A 89 -12.48 7.33 -22.18
C LEU A 89 -11.13 6.64 -22.44
N ASP A 90 -11.17 5.51 -23.14
CA ASP A 90 -9.97 4.75 -23.52
C ASP A 90 -9.71 4.90 -25.03
N LEU A 91 -8.60 5.57 -25.36
CA LEU A 91 -8.13 5.79 -26.73
C LEU A 91 -6.84 5.02 -27.03
N GLN A 92 -6.45 4.07 -26.16
CA GLN A 92 -5.18 3.38 -26.27
C GLN A 92 -5.02 2.72 -27.65
N GLY A 93 -3.85 2.92 -28.28
CA GLY A 93 -3.53 2.29 -29.57
C GLY A 93 -4.31 2.83 -30.77
N THR A 94 -5.07 3.92 -30.63
CA THR A 94 -5.75 4.58 -31.75
C THR A 94 -4.80 5.50 -32.53
N GLY A 95 -5.17 5.86 -33.76
CA GLY A 95 -4.43 6.80 -34.60
C GLY A 95 -4.68 8.28 -34.27
N ILE A 96 -5.17 8.59 -33.07
CA ILE A 96 -5.51 9.95 -32.65
C ILE A 96 -4.24 10.77 -32.45
N THR A 97 -4.22 11.98 -33.00
CA THR A 97 -3.09 12.93 -32.90
C THR A 97 -3.45 14.23 -32.18
N SER A 98 -4.73 14.49 -31.93
CA SER A 98 -5.23 15.67 -31.20
C SER A 98 -6.56 15.37 -30.51
N LEU A 99 -6.79 16.03 -29.37
CA LEU A 99 -8.08 16.02 -28.67
C LEU A 99 -8.87 17.31 -28.99
N PRO A 100 -10.22 17.26 -28.96
CA PRO A 100 -11.04 18.46 -29.06
C PRO A 100 -10.84 19.43 -27.88
N ASP A 101 -10.93 20.73 -28.15
CA ASP A 101 -10.67 21.79 -27.16
C ASP A 101 -11.58 21.73 -25.92
N ASN A 102 -12.82 21.25 -26.08
CA ASN A 102 -13.83 21.20 -25.01
C ASN A 102 -14.05 19.79 -24.46
N LEU A 103 -13.11 18.85 -24.68
CA LEU A 103 -13.25 17.48 -24.20
C LEU A 103 -13.30 17.45 -22.66
N THR A 104 -14.37 16.88 -22.12
CA THR A 104 -14.53 16.62 -20.69
C THR A 104 -14.65 15.11 -20.46
N VAL A 105 -13.86 14.57 -19.54
CA VAL A 105 -13.91 13.15 -19.15
C VAL A 105 -14.19 13.06 -17.66
N GLY A 106 -15.35 12.49 -17.31
CA GLY A 106 -15.79 12.37 -15.91
C GLY A 106 -14.98 11.36 -15.09
N GLY A 107 -14.37 10.37 -15.75
CA GLY A 107 -13.50 9.35 -15.17
C GLY A 107 -12.04 9.48 -15.64
N TRP A 108 -11.38 8.36 -15.89
CA TRP A 108 -10.01 8.31 -16.41
C TRP A 108 -9.97 8.50 -17.94
N LEU A 109 -8.84 9.01 -18.43
CA LEU A 109 -8.52 9.20 -19.83
C LEU A 109 -7.21 8.47 -20.15
N ASP A 110 -7.23 7.55 -21.11
CA ASP A 110 -6.04 6.82 -21.56
C ASP A 110 -5.69 7.12 -23.00
N LEU A 111 -4.50 7.65 -23.18
CA LEU A 111 -3.93 8.10 -24.45
C LEU A 111 -2.68 7.30 -24.82
N ARG A 112 -2.37 6.20 -24.11
CA ARG A 112 -1.16 5.42 -24.34
C ARG A 112 -1.12 4.87 -25.76
N GLY A 113 0.05 4.99 -26.40
CA GLY A 113 0.22 4.53 -27.78
C GLY A 113 -0.55 5.32 -28.83
N THR A 114 -1.07 6.51 -28.51
CA THR A 114 -1.60 7.47 -29.50
C THR A 114 -0.49 8.37 -30.04
N GLY A 115 -0.76 9.09 -31.13
CA GLY A 115 0.13 10.09 -31.72
C GLY A 115 0.00 11.49 -31.10
N ILE A 116 -0.57 11.60 -29.90
CA ILE A 116 -0.80 12.88 -29.21
C ILE A 116 0.54 13.55 -28.88
N THR A 117 0.65 14.83 -29.23
CA THR A 117 1.83 15.68 -28.94
C THR A 117 1.51 16.91 -28.07
N SER A 118 0.24 17.23 -27.87
CA SER A 118 -0.23 18.32 -27.00
C SER A 118 -1.62 17.99 -26.43
N LEU A 119 -1.91 18.51 -25.24
CA LEU A 119 -3.25 18.48 -24.65
C LEU A 119 -3.95 19.84 -24.84
N PRO A 120 -5.29 19.86 -24.93
CA PRO A 120 -6.05 21.09 -24.92
C PRO A 120 -5.89 21.89 -23.61
N ASP A 121 -5.88 23.23 -23.72
CA ASP A 121 -5.67 24.14 -22.59
C ASP A 121 -6.69 23.96 -21.45
N ASN A 122 -7.93 23.57 -21.78
CA ASN A 122 -9.05 23.44 -20.84
C ASN A 122 -9.40 21.99 -20.52
N LEU A 123 -8.50 21.03 -20.80
CA LEU A 123 -8.77 19.62 -20.53
C LEU A 123 -8.98 19.38 -19.03
N THR A 124 -10.12 18.76 -18.69
CA THR A 124 -10.44 18.33 -17.32
C THR A 124 -10.64 16.82 -17.28
N VAL A 125 -9.91 16.16 -16.39
CA VAL A 125 -10.01 14.71 -16.15
C VAL A 125 -10.38 14.47 -14.70
N GLY A 126 -11.59 13.94 -14.48
CA GLY A 126 -12.12 13.69 -13.13
C GLY A 126 -11.41 12.55 -12.38
N GLY A 127 -10.80 11.61 -13.11
CA GLY A 127 -10.02 10.49 -12.57
C GLY A 127 -8.56 10.54 -13.04
N ASP A 128 -8.05 9.40 -13.49
CA ASP A 128 -6.64 9.23 -13.89
C ASP A 128 -6.36 9.69 -15.33
N LEU A 129 -5.15 10.13 -15.61
CA LEU A 129 -4.68 10.51 -16.95
C LEU A 129 -3.43 9.72 -17.32
N TYR A 130 -3.54 8.85 -18.33
CA TYR A 130 -2.45 8.00 -18.80
C TYR A 130 -1.89 8.51 -20.13
N LEU A 131 -0.65 9.00 -20.11
CA LEU A 131 0.07 9.62 -21.23
C LEU A 131 1.35 8.88 -21.61
N ARG A 132 1.63 7.75 -20.95
CA ARG A 132 2.86 6.99 -21.13
C ARG A 132 3.21 6.76 -22.60
N GLY A 133 4.45 7.09 -22.96
CA GLY A 133 5.03 6.87 -24.28
C GLY A 133 4.41 7.72 -25.41
N THR A 134 3.61 8.75 -25.08
CA THR A 134 3.11 9.71 -26.07
C THR A 134 4.18 10.75 -26.43
N GLY A 135 3.96 11.49 -27.53
CA GLY A 135 4.86 12.56 -27.98
C GLY A 135 4.69 13.88 -27.24
N ILE A 136 4.05 13.87 -26.07
CA ILE A 136 3.81 15.05 -25.24
C ILE A 136 5.13 15.64 -24.73
N THR A 137 5.27 16.95 -24.84
CA THR A 137 6.45 17.71 -24.41
C THR A 137 6.16 18.80 -23.39
N SER A 138 4.89 19.17 -23.21
CA SER A 138 4.41 20.10 -22.18
C SER A 138 2.99 19.76 -21.73
N LEU A 139 2.65 20.11 -20.49
CA LEU A 139 1.28 20.07 -19.99
C LEU A 139 0.65 21.47 -20.02
N PRO A 140 -0.69 21.57 -20.16
CA PRO A 140 -1.40 22.84 -19.99
C PRO A 140 -1.25 23.41 -18.58
N ASP A 141 -1.16 24.74 -18.48
CA ASP A 141 -0.95 25.45 -17.21
C ASP A 141 -2.03 25.17 -16.15
N ASN A 142 -3.27 24.93 -16.60
CA ASN A 142 -4.44 24.74 -15.73
C ASN A 142 -4.89 23.26 -15.64
N LEU A 143 -4.04 22.32 -16.05
CA LEU A 143 -4.38 20.90 -16.00
C LEU A 143 -4.67 20.45 -14.56
N THR A 144 -5.85 19.87 -14.36
CA THR A 144 -6.25 19.25 -13.10
C THR A 144 -6.52 17.76 -13.33
N VAL A 145 -5.87 16.91 -12.53
CA VAL A 145 -6.07 15.44 -12.55
C VAL A 145 -6.56 15.00 -11.17
N GLY A 146 -7.80 14.50 -11.13
CA GLY A 146 -8.44 14.08 -9.88
C GLY A 146 -7.83 12.81 -9.28
N GLY A 147 -7.27 11.93 -10.12
CA GLY A 147 -6.62 10.67 -9.74
C GLY A 147 -5.12 10.65 -10.07
N ASP A 148 -4.67 9.57 -10.68
CA ASP A 148 -3.27 9.31 -11.03
C ASP A 148 -2.85 10.01 -12.34
N LEU A 149 -1.59 10.42 -12.47
CA LEU A 149 -1.02 11.00 -13.68
C LEU A 149 0.23 10.21 -14.10
N ASP A 150 0.15 9.48 -15.21
CA ASP A 150 1.25 8.66 -15.76
C ASP A 150 1.87 9.33 -16.99
N LEU A 151 3.04 9.95 -16.82
CA LEU A 151 3.82 10.65 -17.85
C LEU A 151 5.08 9.90 -18.27
N ARG A 152 5.18 8.61 -17.93
CA ARG A 152 6.37 7.82 -18.22
C ARG A 152 6.80 7.87 -19.67
N ASP A 153 8.11 7.88 -19.88
CA ASP A 153 8.70 7.78 -21.21
C ASP A 153 8.16 8.86 -22.19
N THR A 154 7.72 10.03 -21.68
CA THR A 154 7.29 11.18 -22.50
C THR A 154 8.43 12.20 -22.66
N GLY A 155 8.28 13.13 -23.60
CA GLY A 155 9.23 14.23 -23.83
C GLY A 155 9.10 15.41 -22.88
N ILE A 156 8.39 15.26 -21.75
CA ILE A 156 8.18 16.31 -20.76
C ILE A 156 9.51 16.70 -20.10
N THR A 157 9.77 18.01 -20.03
CA THR A 157 10.96 18.58 -19.37
C THR A 157 10.66 19.51 -18.21
N SER A 158 9.40 19.90 -18.03
CA SER A 158 8.92 20.74 -16.90
C SER A 158 7.45 20.46 -16.60
N LEU A 159 7.05 20.64 -15.34
CA LEU A 159 5.65 20.61 -14.92
C LEU A 159 5.12 22.04 -14.76
N PRO A 160 3.81 22.28 -14.95
CA PRO A 160 3.17 23.54 -14.61
C PRO A 160 3.27 23.87 -13.11
N ASP A 161 3.43 25.15 -12.78
CA ASP A 161 3.63 25.62 -11.40
C ASP A 161 2.49 25.23 -10.44
N ASN A 162 1.26 25.15 -10.95
CA ASN A 162 0.05 24.88 -10.17
C ASN A 162 -0.50 23.45 -10.34
N LEU A 163 0.31 22.52 -10.88
CA LEU A 163 -0.14 21.16 -11.10
C LEU A 163 -0.54 20.49 -9.79
N THR A 164 -1.77 19.97 -9.75
CA THR A 164 -2.29 19.19 -8.62
C THR A 164 -2.64 17.79 -9.11
N VAL A 165 -2.08 16.77 -8.45
CA VAL A 165 -2.37 15.36 -8.70
C VAL A 165 -2.96 14.75 -7.43
N GLY A 166 -4.21 14.29 -7.54
CA GLY A 166 -4.93 13.71 -6.40
C GLY A 166 -4.36 12.36 -5.95
N GLY A 167 -3.84 11.58 -6.91
CA GLY A 167 -3.25 10.26 -6.70
C GLY A 167 -1.74 10.22 -6.89
N TRP A 168 -1.25 9.18 -7.57
CA TRP A 168 0.16 8.97 -7.93
C TRP A 168 0.59 9.81 -9.13
N LEU A 169 1.82 10.31 -9.11
CA LEU A 169 2.47 10.98 -10.23
C LEU A 169 3.69 10.16 -10.68
N ASP A 170 3.66 9.66 -11.92
CA ASP A 170 4.76 8.93 -12.54
C ASP A 170 5.47 9.79 -13.60
N LEU A 171 6.73 10.10 -13.35
CA LEU A 171 7.60 10.87 -14.24
C LEU A 171 8.80 10.03 -14.71
N GLN A 172 8.79 8.71 -14.51
CA GLN A 172 9.93 7.86 -14.82
C GLN A 172 10.36 8.04 -16.29
N GLY A 173 11.68 8.21 -16.50
CA GLY A 173 12.28 8.32 -17.83
C GLY A 173 11.94 9.60 -18.59
N THR A 174 11.37 10.62 -17.93
CA THR A 174 11.16 11.95 -18.52
C THR A 174 12.42 12.82 -18.45
N GLY A 175 12.44 13.91 -19.22
CA GLY A 175 13.52 14.89 -19.21
C GLY A 175 13.42 15.93 -18.08
N ILE A 176 12.62 15.66 -17.03
CA ILE A 176 12.43 16.56 -15.89
C ILE A 176 13.75 16.75 -15.12
N THR A 177 14.12 18.00 -14.87
CA THR A 177 15.31 18.37 -14.08
C THR A 177 14.99 19.07 -12.75
N SER A 178 13.74 19.53 -12.58
CA SER A 178 13.27 20.22 -11.38
C SER A 178 11.76 20.06 -11.22
N LEU A 179 11.28 20.04 -9.98
CA LEU A 179 9.85 20.09 -9.66
C LEU A 179 9.42 21.52 -9.29
N PRO A 180 8.17 21.89 -9.54
CA PRO A 180 7.61 23.14 -9.03
C PRO A 180 7.62 23.21 -7.49
N ASP A 181 7.85 24.40 -6.94
CA ASP A 181 7.93 24.62 -5.48
C ASP A 181 6.65 24.23 -4.73
N ASN A 182 5.49 24.37 -5.39
CA ASN A 182 4.17 24.13 -4.80
C ASN A 182 3.55 22.79 -5.24
N LEU A 183 4.34 21.89 -5.84
CA LEU A 183 3.84 20.59 -6.29
C LEU A 183 3.27 19.79 -5.11
N THR A 184 2.00 19.40 -5.22
CA THR A 184 1.33 18.54 -4.24
C THR A 184 0.92 17.24 -4.90
N VAL A 185 1.40 16.12 -4.34
CA VAL A 185 1.06 14.76 -4.77
C VAL A 185 0.37 14.04 -3.62
N GLY A 186 -0.94 13.76 -3.78
CA GLY A 186 -1.74 13.11 -2.75
C GLY A 186 -1.33 11.66 -2.49
N GLY A 187 -0.87 10.96 -3.53
CA GLY A 187 -0.37 9.60 -3.49
C GLY A 187 1.15 9.52 -3.54
N SER A 188 1.66 8.65 -4.40
CA SER A 188 3.10 8.36 -4.52
C SER A 188 3.74 9.25 -5.61
N LEU A 189 5.07 9.29 -5.69
CA LEU A 189 5.81 10.03 -6.71
C LEU A 189 6.97 9.17 -7.25
N ASP A 190 6.96 8.87 -8.54
CA ASP A 190 8.07 8.17 -9.24
C ASP A 190 8.87 9.17 -10.07
N LEU A 191 10.15 9.31 -9.75
CA LEU A 191 11.12 10.17 -10.45
C LEU A 191 12.29 9.36 -10.99
N ARG A 192 12.19 8.03 -11.05
CA ARG A 192 13.28 7.18 -11.48
C ARG A 192 13.76 7.54 -12.88
N ASP A 193 15.06 7.43 -13.12
CA ASP A 193 15.67 7.72 -14.42
C ASP A 193 15.41 9.15 -14.95
N THR A 194 15.14 10.12 -14.07
CA THR A 194 14.99 11.55 -14.43
C THR A 194 16.28 12.33 -14.20
N GLY A 195 16.37 13.55 -14.76
CA GLY A 195 17.48 14.48 -14.58
C GLY A 195 17.41 15.32 -13.29
N ILE A 196 16.54 14.97 -12.33
CA ILE A 196 16.36 15.69 -11.08
C ILE A 196 17.65 15.66 -10.24
N THR A 197 18.06 16.84 -9.76
CA THR A 197 19.24 17.00 -8.88
C THR A 197 18.90 17.53 -7.48
N SER A 198 17.69 18.04 -7.28
CA SER A 198 17.19 18.56 -6.00
C SER A 198 15.67 18.46 -5.91
N LEU A 199 15.14 18.34 -4.69
CA LEU A 199 13.70 18.39 -4.41
C LEU A 199 13.32 19.76 -3.83
N PRO A 200 12.08 20.23 -4.02
CA PRO A 200 11.57 21.42 -3.33
C PRO A 200 11.56 21.24 -1.80
N ASP A 201 11.85 22.32 -1.07
CA ASP A 201 11.96 22.31 0.40
C ASP A 201 10.69 21.85 1.12
N ASN A 202 9.52 22.10 0.52
CA ASN A 202 8.21 21.81 1.10
C ASN A 202 7.52 20.59 0.46
N LEU A 203 8.26 19.77 -0.30
CA LEU A 203 7.69 18.60 -0.96
C LEU A 203 7.09 17.62 0.07
N THR A 204 5.80 17.31 -0.09
CA THR A 204 5.10 16.30 0.70
C THR A 204 4.59 15.21 -0.23
N VAL A 205 4.95 13.95 0.08
CA VAL A 205 4.47 12.78 -0.67
C VAL A 205 3.67 11.89 0.26
N GLY A 206 2.38 11.71 -0.05
CA GLY A 206 1.46 10.93 0.78
C GLY A 206 1.78 9.43 0.80
N GLY A 207 2.25 8.90 -0.33
CA GLY A 207 2.65 7.51 -0.55
C GLY A 207 4.17 7.33 -0.61
N TRP A 208 4.63 6.48 -1.52
CA TRP A 208 6.07 6.25 -1.72
C TRP A 208 6.72 7.31 -2.60
N LEU A 209 8.02 7.51 -2.43
CA LEU A 209 8.86 8.39 -3.25
C LEU A 209 10.02 7.57 -3.81
N ASP A 210 10.09 7.44 -5.14
CA ASP A 210 11.16 6.71 -5.83
C ASP A 210 12.07 7.71 -6.55
N LEU A 211 13.32 7.80 -6.12
CA LEU A 211 14.36 8.68 -6.64
C LEU A 211 15.50 7.88 -7.28
N ARG A 212 15.27 6.61 -7.60
CA ARG A 212 16.32 5.72 -8.11
C ARG A 212 16.98 6.27 -9.36
N ASP A 213 18.30 6.13 -9.39
CA ASP A 213 19.12 6.49 -10.54
C ASP A 213 18.95 7.97 -10.98
N THR A 214 18.59 8.86 -10.05
CA THR A 214 18.55 10.32 -10.25
C THR A 214 19.88 10.99 -9.84
N GLY A 215 20.05 12.26 -10.22
CA GLY A 215 21.19 13.10 -9.83
C GLY A 215 21.11 13.68 -8.41
N ILE A 216 20.18 13.21 -7.56
CA ILE A 216 20.01 13.70 -6.19
C ILE A 216 21.27 13.44 -5.36
N THR A 217 21.74 14.49 -4.67
CA THR A 217 22.91 14.43 -3.77
C THR A 217 22.60 14.86 -2.33
N SER A 218 21.44 15.48 -2.11
CA SER A 218 20.92 15.85 -0.78
C SER A 218 19.39 15.81 -0.78
N LEU A 219 18.80 15.54 0.38
CA LEU A 219 17.36 15.67 0.61
C LEU A 219 17.05 16.97 1.36
N PRO A 220 15.87 17.58 1.17
CA PRO A 220 15.41 18.67 2.02
C PRO A 220 15.34 18.24 3.49
N ASP A 221 15.71 19.14 4.40
CA ASP A 221 15.66 18.91 5.86
C ASP A 221 14.27 18.53 6.37
N ASN A 222 13.26 18.93 5.61
CA ASN A 222 11.84 18.86 5.94
C ASN A 222 11.07 17.79 5.14
N LEU A 223 11.78 16.89 4.45
CA LEU A 223 11.14 15.87 3.63
C LEU A 223 10.35 14.86 4.49
N THR A 224 9.07 14.73 4.19
CA THR A 224 8.19 13.71 4.77
C THR A 224 7.66 12.78 3.69
N VAL A 225 7.91 11.48 3.84
CA VAL A 225 7.38 10.43 2.96
C VAL A 225 6.46 9.52 3.76
N GLY A 226 5.18 9.51 3.38
CA GLY A 226 4.17 8.72 4.08
C GLY A 226 4.37 7.21 3.92
N GLY A 227 4.87 6.79 2.76
CA GLY A 227 5.22 5.42 2.40
C GLY A 227 6.73 5.20 2.38
N SER A 228 7.18 4.38 1.42
CA SER A 228 8.60 4.03 1.26
C SER A 228 9.38 5.12 0.53
N LEU A 229 10.65 5.28 0.84
CA LEU A 229 11.59 6.16 0.16
C LEU A 229 12.69 5.31 -0.48
N ASP A 230 12.82 5.36 -1.80
CA ASP A 230 13.85 4.65 -2.55
C ASP A 230 14.89 5.64 -3.11
N LEU A 231 16.13 5.52 -2.64
CA LEU A 231 17.29 6.35 -3.00
C LEU A 231 18.37 5.52 -3.70
N GLN A 232 18.08 4.28 -4.11
CA GLN A 232 19.08 3.40 -4.69
C GLN A 232 19.75 4.04 -5.91
N GLY A 233 21.09 3.97 -5.96
CA GLY A 233 21.87 4.52 -7.09
C GLY A 233 22.00 6.04 -7.13
N THR A 234 21.46 6.78 -6.14
CA THR A 234 21.65 8.24 -6.03
C THR A 234 23.03 8.61 -5.48
N GLY A 235 23.42 9.87 -5.66
CA GLY A 235 24.66 10.45 -5.13
C GLY A 235 24.59 10.88 -3.66
N ILE A 236 23.59 10.42 -2.90
CA ILE A 236 23.39 10.78 -1.50
C ILE A 236 24.54 10.26 -0.63
N THR A 237 25.11 11.15 0.19
CA THR A 237 26.17 10.81 1.16
C THR A 237 25.75 10.98 2.61
N SER A 238 24.64 11.65 2.88
CA SER A 238 24.07 11.86 4.22
C SER A 238 22.55 12.01 4.14
N LEU A 239 21.86 11.61 5.21
CA LEU A 239 20.42 11.86 5.38
C LEU A 239 20.22 13.05 6.32
N PRO A 240 19.13 13.83 6.16
CA PRO A 240 18.75 14.84 7.13
C PRO A 240 18.46 14.22 8.51
N ASP A 241 18.82 14.93 9.58
CA ASP A 241 18.67 14.45 10.96
C ASP A 241 17.22 14.11 11.33
N ASN A 242 16.26 14.80 10.70
CA ASN A 242 14.83 14.69 10.99
C ASN A 242 14.05 13.95 9.89
N LEU A 243 14.73 13.21 9.02
CA LEU A 243 14.07 12.46 7.95
C LEU A 243 13.05 11.46 8.52
N THR A 244 11.81 11.56 8.06
CA THR A 244 10.72 10.68 8.47
C THR A 244 10.22 9.86 7.29
N VAL A 245 10.37 8.53 7.38
CA VAL A 245 9.92 7.56 6.38
C VAL A 245 8.94 6.58 7.03
N GLY A 246 7.65 6.70 6.66
CA GLY A 246 6.59 5.85 7.19
C GLY A 246 6.69 4.40 6.72
N GLY A 247 7.25 4.15 5.54
CA GLY A 247 7.47 2.84 4.93
C GLY A 247 8.93 2.38 5.00
N SER A 248 9.37 1.66 3.97
CA SER A 248 10.75 1.19 3.85
C SER A 248 11.68 2.29 3.34
N LEU A 249 12.96 2.24 3.72
CA LEU A 249 14.00 3.13 3.23
C LEU A 249 15.07 2.32 2.51
N ASP A 250 15.27 2.59 1.22
CA ASP A 250 16.28 1.93 0.39
C ASP A 250 17.43 2.87 0.09
N LEU A 251 18.62 2.53 0.59
CA LEU A 251 19.87 3.29 0.43
C LEU A 251 20.92 2.51 -0.36
N ARG A 252 20.52 1.43 -1.06
CA ARG A 252 21.48 0.53 -1.70
C ARG A 252 22.32 1.27 -2.74
N GLY A 253 23.63 1.05 -2.69
CA GLY A 253 24.58 1.66 -3.62
C GLY A 253 24.72 3.19 -3.50
N THR A 254 24.21 3.81 -2.43
CA THR A 254 24.48 5.23 -2.12
C THR A 254 25.84 5.40 -1.43
N GLY A 255 26.32 6.65 -1.37
CA GLY A 255 27.55 7.03 -0.68
C GLY A 255 27.42 7.19 0.85
N ILE A 256 26.35 6.69 1.46
CA ILE A 256 26.09 6.80 2.91
C ILE A 256 27.19 6.08 3.70
N THR A 257 27.77 6.79 4.68
CA THR A 257 28.76 6.24 5.63
C THR A 257 28.25 6.21 7.07
N SER A 258 27.20 6.96 7.38
CA SER A 258 26.58 7.04 8.70
C SER A 258 25.09 7.38 8.57
N LEU A 259 24.31 6.91 9.55
CA LEU A 259 22.89 7.27 9.67
C LEU A 259 22.71 8.29 10.80
N PRO A 260 21.67 9.15 10.71
CA PRO A 260 21.31 10.03 11.82
C PRO A 260 20.99 9.27 13.10
N ASP A 261 21.39 9.84 14.25
CA ASP A 261 21.26 9.19 15.58
C ASP A 261 19.83 8.76 15.93
N ASN A 262 18.83 9.49 15.44
CA ASN A 262 17.42 9.26 15.74
C ASN A 262 16.62 8.74 14.54
N LEU A 263 17.30 8.19 13.52
CA LEU A 263 16.63 7.65 12.34
C LEU A 263 15.65 6.54 12.75
N THR A 264 14.40 6.69 12.32
CA THR A 264 13.34 5.71 12.52
C THR A 264 12.71 5.36 11.19
N VAL A 265 12.77 4.08 10.82
CA VAL A 265 12.22 3.56 9.56
C VAL A 265 11.02 2.68 9.88
N GLY A 266 9.85 3.04 9.33
CA GLY A 266 8.61 2.33 9.65
C GLY A 266 8.52 0.93 9.04
N GLY A 267 9.21 0.67 7.94
CA GLY A 267 9.28 -0.60 7.23
C GLY A 267 10.69 -1.17 7.24
N ASP A 268 11.13 -1.69 6.10
CA ASP A 268 12.46 -2.27 5.94
C ASP A 268 13.53 -1.18 5.71
N LEU A 269 14.77 -1.43 6.11
CA LEU A 269 15.92 -0.58 5.85
C LEU A 269 16.97 -1.36 5.06
N TYR A 270 17.28 -0.92 3.84
CA TYR A 270 18.25 -1.56 2.96
C TYR A 270 19.52 -0.72 2.84
N LEU A 271 20.66 -1.27 3.28
CA LEU A 271 21.96 -0.58 3.34
C LEU A 271 23.05 -1.30 2.54
N ARG A 272 22.73 -2.38 1.83
CA ARG A 272 23.68 -3.12 1.02
C ARG A 272 24.45 -2.22 0.04
N GLY A 273 25.78 -2.36 0.03
CA GLY A 273 26.65 -1.59 -0.84
C GLY A 273 26.86 -0.13 -0.44
N THR A 274 26.44 0.27 0.77
CA THR A 274 26.83 1.54 1.39
C THR A 274 28.18 1.43 2.11
N GLY A 275 28.78 2.57 2.46
CA GLY A 275 30.02 2.66 3.24
C GLY A 275 29.81 2.61 4.75
N ILE A 276 28.65 2.14 5.23
CA ILE A 276 28.32 2.15 6.65
C ILE A 276 29.19 1.19 7.46
N THR A 277 29.73 1.66 8.58
CA THR A 277 30.60 0.89 9.49
C THR A 277 30.04 0.77 10.90
N SER A 278 29.02 1.56 11.24
CA SER A 278 28.32 1.51 12.53
C SER A 278 26.86 1.94 12.37
N LEU A 279 25.99 1.40 13.22
CA LEU A 279 24.60 1.87 13.35
C LEU A 279 24.49 2.82 14.54
N PRO A 280 23.57 3.80 14.51
CA PRO A 280 23.30 4.64 15.67
C PRO A 280 22.61 3.82 16.77
N ASP A 281 22.89 4.17 18.04
CA ASP A 281 22.45 3.39 19.21
C ASP A 281 20.93 3.25 19.33
N ASN A 282 20.20 4.25 18.83
CA ASN A 282 18.74 4.33 18.91
C ASN A 282 18.03 3.97 17.60
N LEU A 283 18.73 3.33 16.64
CA LEU A 283 18.13 2.93 15.37
C LEU A 283 16.92 2.00 15.60
N THR A 284 15.78 2.40 15.05
CA THR A 284 14.55 1.59 15.08
C THR A 284 14.10 1.27 13.66
N VAL A 285 13.98 -0.03 13.35
CA VAL A 285 13.49 -0.54 12.07
C VAL A 285 12.26 -1.41 12.32
N GLY A 286 11.10 -0.95 11.87
CA GLY A 286 9.83 -1.67 12.05
C GLY A 286 9.74 -2.97 11.26
N GLY A 287 10.43 -3.04 10.11
CA GLY A 287 10.55 -4.21 9.25
C GLY A 287 11.92 -4.87 9.34
N SER A 288 12.42 -5.32 8.20
CA SER A 288 13.71 -6.01 8.06
C SER A 288 14.87 -5.03 7.90
N LEU A 289 16.05 -5.44 8.32
CA LEU A 289 17.29 -4.67 8.18
C LEU A 289 18.29 -5.48 7.33
N ASP A 290 18.63 -4.96 6.16
CA ASP A 290 19.61 -5.56 5.24
C ASP A 290 20.94 -4.78 5.29
N LEU A 291 21.95 -5.41 5.88
CA LEU A 291 23.32 -4.91 6.02
C LEU A 291 24.32 -5.72 5.20
N GLN A 292 23.85 -6.52 4.23
CA GLN A 292 24.68 -7.45 3.48
C GLN A 292 25.92 -6.76 2.89
N GLY A 293 27.10 -7.32 3.19
CA GLY A 293 28.38 -6.85 2.66
C GLY A 293 28.81 -5.45 3.10
N THR A 294 28.19 -4.87 4.13
CA THR A 294 28.61 -3.58 4.71
C THR A 294 29.83 -3.75 5.64
N GLY A 295 30.46 -2.64 6.02
CA GLY A 295 31.62 -2.60 6.92
C GLY A 295 31.28 -2.73 8.41
N ILE A 296 30.05 -3.15 8.75
CA ILE A 296 29.59 -3.31 10.13
C ILE A 296 30.38 -4.38 10.86
N THR A 297 30.90 -4.04 12.04
CA THR A 297 31.64 -4.96 12.93
C THR A 297 30.94 -5.25 14.25
N SER A 298 29.95 -4.44 14.61
CA SER A 298 29.15 -4.59 15.84
C SER A 298 27.75 -4.01 15.64
N LEU A 299 26.78 -4.54 16.39
CA LEU A 299 25.42 -3.99 16.46
C LEU A 299 25.25 -3.25 17.80
N PRO A 300 24.45 -2.18 17.84
CA PRO A 300 24.08 -1.54 19.10
C PRO A 300 23.29 -2.48 20.02
N ASP A 301 23.49 -2.34 21.33
CA ASP A 301 22.84 -3.19 22.34
C ASP A 301 21.31 -3.10 22.31
N ASN A 302 20.77 -1.93 21.94
CA ASN A 302 19.34 -1.64 21.91
C ASN A 302 18.71 -1.76 20.51
N LEU A 303 19.45 -2.28 19.53
CA LEU A 303 18.97 -2.41 18.15
C LEU A 303 17.65 -3.18 18.11
N THR A 304 16.67 -2.60 17.42
CA THR A 304 15.34 -3.18 17.28
C THR A 304 14.99 -3.41 15.81
N VAL A 305 14.76 -4.68 15.45
CA VAL A 305 14.35 -5.12 14.11
C VAL A 305 13.09 -5.96 14.22
N GLY A 306 11.96 -5.45 13.70
CA GLY A 306 10.68 -6.17 13.72
C GLY A 306 10.62 -7.35 12.74
N GLY A 307 11.37 -7.26 11.63
CA GLY A 307 11.46 -8.25 10.56
C GLY A 307 12.73 -9.08 10.61
N SER A 308 13.27 -9.40 9.43
CA SER A 308 14.51 -10.18 9.29
C SER A 308 15.75 -9.30 9.43
N LEU A 309 16.88 -9.89 9.82
CA LEU A 309 18.16 -9.20 9.91
C LEU A 309 19.17 -9.95 9.04
N ASP A 310 19.65 -9.30 7.97
CA ASP A 310 20.68 -9.84 7.07
C ASP A 310 22.02 -9.17 7.37
N LEU A 311 22.97 -9.96 7.87
CA LEU A 311 24.34 -9.56 8.20
C LEU A 311 25.35 -10.30 7.33
N GLN A 312 24.92 -10.93 6.23
CA GLN A 312 25.80 -11.76 5.43
C GLN A 312 27.02 -10.98 4.97
N GLY A 313 28.20 -11.57 5.15
CA GLY A 313 29.47 -11.00 4.69
C GLY A 313 29.88 -9.70 5.39
N THR A 314 29.29 -9.39 6.54
CA THR A 314 29.74 -8.29 7.41
C THR A 314 30.91 -8.73 8.31
N GLY A 315 31.57 -7.76 8.95
CA GLY A 315 32.65 -8.00 9.90
C GLY A 315 32.20 -8.36 11.32
N ILE A 316 30.93 -8.76 11.52
CA ILE A 316 30.36 -9.10 12.83
C ILE A 316 31.08 -10.31 13.44
N THR A 317 31.52 -10.15 14.69
CA THR A 317 32.12 -11.24 15.49
C THR A 317 31.27 -11.65 16.70
N SER A 318 30.32 -10.81 17.11
CA SER A 318 29.43 -11.04 18.26
C SER A 318 28.10 -10.34 18.05
N LEU A 319 27.05 -10.85 18.71
CA LEU A 319 25.72 -10.24 18.74
C LEU A 319 25.42 -9.71 20.14
N PRO A 320 24.56 -8.67 20.28
CA PRO A 320 24.08 -8.23 21.58
C PRO A 320 23.36 -9.33 22.37
N ASP A 321 23.56 -9.36 23.69
CA ASP A 321 23.04 -10.41 24.58
C ASP A 321 21.51 -10.59 24.52
N ASN A 322 20.79 -9.50 24.25
CA ASN A 322 19.31 -9.47 24.23
C ASN A 322 18.72 -9.31 22.82
N LEU A 323 19.50 -9.60 21.77
CA LEU A 323 19.04 -9.47 20.40
C LEU A 323 17.82 -10.37 20.15
N THR A 324 16.72 -9.75 19.71
CA THR A 324 15.50 -10.43 19.27
C THR A 324 15.26 -10.06 17.81
N VAL A 325 15.20 -11.06 16.94
CA VAL A 325 14.89 -10.90 15.52
C VAL A 325 13.51 -11.47 15.27
N GLY A 326 12.57 -10.62 14.87
CA GLY A 326 11.19 -11.06 14.62
C GLY A 326 11.08 -12.01 13.43
N GLY A 327 11.91 -11.84 12.40
CA GLY A 327 11.99 -12.67 11.20
C GLY A 327 13.18 -13.63 11.22
N SER A 328 13.80 -13.80 10.06
CA SER A 328 14.99 -14.64 9.89
C SER A 328 16.27 -13.86 10.22
N LEU A 329 17.32 -14.56 10.64
CA LEU A 329 18.65 -14.00 10.89
C LEU A 329 19.67 -14.69 9.98
N ASP A 330 20.30 -13.93 9.09
CA ASP A 330 21.36 -14.41 8.20
C ASP A 330 22.73 -13.91 8.67
N LEU A 331 23.60 -14.84 9.06
CA LEU A 331 24.96 -14.58 9.55
C LEU A 331 26.02 -15.20 8.64
N ARG A 332 25.66 -15.58 7.41
CA ARG A 332 26.59 -16.26 6.51
C ARG A 332 27.85 -15.45 6.28
N ASP A 333 28.98 -16.15 6.16
CA ASP A 333 30.28 -15.53 5.86
C ASP A 333 30.69 -14.43 6.87
N THR A 334 30.18 -14.47 8.11
CA THR A 334 30.60 -13.56 9.21
C THR A 334 31.67 -14.20 10.10
N GLY A 335 32.34 -13.37 10.91
CA GLY A 335 33.35 -13.79 11.88
C GLY A 335 32.79 -14.34 13.20
N ILE A 336 31.50 -14.66 13.27
CA ILE A 336 30.86 -15.07 14.52
C ILE A 336 31.34 -16.46 15.00
N THR A 337 31.68 -16.56 16.29
CA THR A 337 32.16 -17.81 16.91
C THR A 337 31.24 -18.34 18.01
N SER A 338 30.29 -17.54 18.47
CA SER A 338 29.31 -17.88 19.51
C SER A 338 28.05 -17.06 19.36
N LEU A 339 26.91 -17.61 19.80
CA LEU A 339 25.64 -16.90 19.90
C LEU A 339 25.33 -16.56 21.36
N PRO A 340 24.63 -15.46 21.65
CA PRO A 340 24.19 -15.15 23.00
C PRO A 340 23.13 -16.15 23.48
N ASP A 341 23.13 -16.44 24.79
CA ASP A 341 22.30 -17.50 25.39
C ASP A 341 20.80 -17.29 25.18
N ASN A 342 20.35 -16.04 25.08
CA ASN A 342 18.94 -15.67 24.95
C ASN A 342 18.53 -15.26 23.53
N LEU A 343 19.37 -15.59 22.52
CA LEU A 343 19.05 -15.28 21.13
C LEU A 343 17.71 -15.89 20.73
N THR A 344 16.81 -15.03 20.25
CA THR A 344 15.49 -15.42 19.76
C THR A 344 15.34 -15.03 18.30
N VAL A 345 15.10 -16.04 17.44
CA VAL A 345 14.85 -15.84 16.01
C VAL A 345 13.48 -16.39 15.65
N GLY A 346 12.57 -15.52 15.24
CA GLY A 346 11.20 -15.91 14.91
C GLY A 346 11.07 -16.74 13.63
N GLY A 347 12.01 -16.56 12.69
CA GLY A 347 12.10 -17.28 11.42
C GLY A 347 13.29 -18.23 11.38
N SER A 348 13.97 -18.29 10.23
CA SER A 348 15.13 -19.16 10.03
C SER A 348 16.41 -18.53 10.53
N LEU A 349 17.38 -19.35 10.95
CA LEU A 349 18.72 -18.93 11.35
C LEU A 349 19.75 -19.55 10.39
N ASP A 350 20.50 -18.71 9.69
CA ASP A 350 21.55 -19.14 8.78
C ASP A 350 22.94 -18.84 9.35
N LEU A 351 23.70 -19.90 9.64
CA LEU A 351 25.05 -19.85 10.20
C LEU A 351 26.07 -20.46 9.23
N ARG A 352 25.73 -20.63 7.95
CA ARG A 352 26.64 -21.28 7.01
C ARG A 352 27.95 -20.50 6.90
N ASP A 353 29.04 -21.26 6.84
CA ASP A 353 30.38 -20.71 6.65
C ASP A 353 30.81 -19.70 7.74
N THR A 354 30.29 -19.85 8.96
CA THR A 354 30.72 -19.12 10.17
C THR A 354 31.71 -19.93 11.01
N GLY A 355 32.38 -19.27 11.97
CA GLY A 355 33.32 -19.88 12.91
C GLY A 355 32.67 -20.54 14.14
N ILE A 356 31.34 -20.69 14.16
CA ILE A 356 30.61 -21.22 15.31
C ILE A 356 30.82 -22.73 15.49
N THR A 357 31.10 -23.16 16.72
CA THR A 357 31.36 -24.59 17.03
C THR A 357 30.33 -25.23 17.96
N SER A 358 29.44 -24.43 18.56
CA SER A 358 28.39 -24.89 19.47
C SER A 358 27.21 -23.91 19.49
N LEU A 359 26.02 -24.42 19.82
CA LEU A 359 24.80 -23.63 20.00
C LEU A 359 24.50 -23.49 21.51
N PRO A 360 23.96 -22.34 21.97
CA PRO A 360 23.57 -22.17 23.36
C PRO A 360 22.35 -23.02 23.72
N ASP A 361 22.23 -23.39 25.00
CA ASP A 361 21.21 -24.34 25.50
C ASP A 361 19.77 -23.82 25.36
N ASN A 362 19.57 -22.50 25.32
CA ASN A 362 18.26 -21.86 25.21
C ASN A 362 18.01 -21.23 23.82
N LEU A 363 18.80 -21.60 22.81
CA LEU A 363 18.60 -21.11 21.45
C LEU A 363 17.23 -21.52 20.93
N THR A 364 16.45 -20.53 20.50
CA THR A 364 15.12 -20.75 19.93
C THR A 364 15.05 -20.21 18.52
N VAL A 365 14.68 -21.09 17.58
CA VAL A 365 14.53 -20.77 16.15
C VAL A 365 13.15 -21.24 15.71
N GLY A 366 12.34 -20.31 15.20
CA GLY A 366 10.96 -20.61 14.76
C GLY A 366 10.86 -21.30 13.40
N GLY A 367 11.91 -21.22 12.58
CA GLY A 367 12.02 -21.81 11.25
C GLY A 367 13.20 -22.77 11.12
N ASP A 368 13.82 -22.76 9.93
CA ASP A 368 14.92 -23.68 9.61
C ASP A 368 16.25 -23.21 10.21
N LEU A 369 17.13 -24.16 10.52
CA LEU A 369 18.48 -23.91 11.01
C LEU A 369 19.52 -24.42 9.99
N TYR A 370 20.30 -23.51 9.41
CA TYR A 370 21.29 -23.84 8.38
C TYR A 370 22.71 -23.82 8.97
N LEU A 371 23.36 -24.99 9.02
CA LEU A 371 24.64 -25.22 9.72
C LEU A 371 25.78 -25.71 8.80
N ARG A 372 25.58 -25.70 7.48
CA ARG A 372 26.61 -26.19 6.56
C ARG A 372 27.91 -25.39 6.77
N GLY A 373 29.03 -26.09 6.99
CA GLY A 373 30.33 -25.47 7.21
C GLY A 373 30.72 -25.27 8.67
N THR A 374 29.80 -25.36 9.64
CA THR A 374 30.09 -25.11 11.07
C THR A 374 30.64 -26.34 11.82
N GLY A 375 30.41 -27.54 11.28
CA GLY A 375 30.75 -28.80 11.95
C GLY A 375 29.78 -29.23 13.06
N ILE A 376 28.75 -28.41 13.36
CA ILE A 376 27.71 -28.73 14.32
C ILE A 376 26.79 -29.82 13.77
N ARG A 377 26.61 -30.90 14.54
CA ARG A 377 25.73 -32.03 14.22
C ARG A 377 24.64 -32.27 15.24
N ASP A 378 24.88 -31.86 16.49
CA ASP A 378 23.91 -31.97 17.57
C ASP A 378 23.09 -30.68 17.65
N ILE A 379 21.81 -30.82 17.34
CA ILE A 379 20.80 -29.75 17.44
C ILE A 379 19.72 -30.09 18.46
N SER A 380 19.93 -31.12 19.30
CA SER A 380 18.93 -31.59 20.28
C SER A 380 18.52 -30.54 21.31
N LYS A 381 19.39 -29.54 21.51
CA LYS A 381 19.19 -28.41 22.42
C LYS A 381 18.40 -27.25 21.81
N VAL A 382 18.19 -27.24 20.49
CA VAL A 382 17.49 -26.13 19.82
C VAL A 382 15.97 -26.33 19.98
N GLY A 383 15.31 -25.32 20.55
CA GLY A 383 13.86 -25.32 20.68
C GLY A 383 13.18 -25.17 19.32
N ALA A 384 12.50 -26.21 18.84
CA ALA A 384 11.74 -26.21 17.57
C ALA A 384 10.40 -25.44 17.63
N LYS A 385 10.01 -24.94 18.81
CA LYS A 385 8.81 -24.12 19.02
C LYS A 385 9.18 -22.92 19.86
N LEU A 386 8.75 -21.74 19.43
CA LEU A 386 8.90 -20.51 20.19
C LEU A 386 8.08 -20.61 21.49
N PRO A 387 8.70 -20.45 22.68
CA PRO A 387 7.97 -20.40 23.93
C PRO A 387 7.15 -19.10 24.03
N PRO A 388 6.10 -19.03 24.88
CA PRO A 388 5.21 -17.87 24.95
C PRO A 388 5.92 -16.54 25.21
N ASP A 389 6.96 -16.53 26.04
CA ASP A 389 7.77 -15.35 26.32
C ASP A 389 8.57 -14.89 25.09
N ALA A 390 9.08 -15.82 24.27
CA ALA A 390 9.74 -15.49 23.01
C ALA A 390 8.76 -14.91 21.98
N LEU A 391 7.55 -15.47 21.88
CA LEU A 391 6.48 -14.92 21.04
C LEU A 391 6.11 -13.51 21.49
N GLU A 392 5.98 -13.27 22.80
CA GLU A 392 5.70 -11.94 23.34
C GLU A 392 6.82 -10.95 23.02
N ARG A 393 8.10 -11.35 23.16
CA ARG A 393 9.24 -10.52 22.75
C ARG A 393 9.18 -10.19 21.26
N ILE A 394 8.93 -11.17 20.39
CA ILE A 394 8.82 -10.98 18.94
C ILE A 394 7.64 -10.06 18.59
N ASP A 395 6.46 -10.30 19.16
CA ASP A 395 5.25 -9.51 18.89
C ASP A 395 5.41 -8.05 19.34
N LYS A 396 6.11 -7.81 20.46
CA LYS A 396 6.49 -6.46 20.91
C LYS A 396 7.38 -5.74 19.90
N LYS A 397 8.27 -6.45 19.20
CA LYS A 397 9.14 -5.86 18.16
C LYS A 397 8.39 -5.65 16.83
N ARG A 398 7.63 -6.63 16.36
CA ARG A 398 6.86 -6.56 15.11
C ARG A 398 5.76 -5.48 15.11
N ASN A 399 5.08 -5.32 16.24
CA ASN A 399 3.98 -4.37 16.40
C ASN A 399 4.41 -3.16 17.25
N GLN A 400 5.69 -2.78 17.19
CA GLN A 400 6.16 -1.61 17.89
C GLN A 400 5.50 -0.36 17.31
N ILE A 401 5.05 0.52 18.21
CA ILE A 401 4.58 1.83 17.82
C ILE A 401 5.75 2.75 17.58
N LEU A 402 5.68 3.43 16.46
CA LEU A 402 6.63 4.45 16.10
C LEU A 402 5.92 5.80 16.20
N LYS A 403 6.59 6.76 16.84
CA LYS A 403 6.14 8.13 16.98
C LYS A 403 7.26 9.06 16.57
N TRP A 404 6.91 10.11 15.86
CA TRP A 404 7.83 11.15 15.43
C TRP A 404 7.26 12.50 15.84
N GLU A 405 8.13 13.42 16.29
CA GLU A 405 7.79 14.83 16.47
C GLU A 405 8.55 15.61 15.41
N TRP A 406 7.83 16.31 14.55
CA TRP A 406 8.43 17.06 13.47
C TRP A 406 7.57 18.28 13.10
N ASN A 407 8.21 19.45 12.96
CA ASN A 407 7.55 20.72 12.65
C ASN A 407 6.32 21.01 13.55
N GLU A 408 6.50 20.84 14.87
CA GLU A 408 5.45 21.00 15.90
C GLU A 408 4.24 20.06 15.73
N LYS A 409 4.36 19.03 14.90
CA LYS A 409 3.35 18.00 14.66
C LYS A 409 3.83 16.64 15.13
N THR A 410 2.91 15.87 15.68
CA THR A 410 3.17 14.49 16.08
C THR A 410 2.66 13.53 15.02
N TYR A 411 3.51 12.60 14.60
CA TYR A 411 3.16 11.51 13.69
C TYR A 411 3.20 10.18 14.42
N ILE A 412 2.36 9.23 14.03
CA ILE A 412 2.26 7.92 14.65
C ILE A 412 2.07 6.82 13.60
N LYS A 413 2.81 5.72 13.73
CA LYS A 413 2.60 4.50 12.96
C LYS A 413 2.13 3.40 13.90
N ALA A 414 0.92 2.91 13.65
CA ALA A 414 0.30 1.83 14.40
C ALA A 414 -0.34 0.85 13.42
N ASP A 415 -0.20 -0.46 13.64
CA ASP A 415 -0.74 -1.50 12.75
C ASP A 415 -0.40 -1.30 11.25
N GLY A 416 0.79 -0.77 10.96
CA GLY A 416 1.22 -0.47 9.58
C GLY A 416 0.67 0.83 8.99
N ILE A 417 -0.22 1.56 9.67
CA ILE A 417 -0.82 2.80 9.19
C ILE A 417 -0.07 4.00 9.78
N PHE A 418 0.48 4.85 8.91
CA PHE A 418 1.20 6.07 9.30
C PHE A 418 0.29 7.30 9.21
N SER A 419 0.17 8.03 10.32
CA SER A 419 -0.82 9.10 10.48
C SER A 419 -0.27 10.31 11.21
N LEU A 420 -0.74 11.50 10.83
CA LEU A 420 -0.64 12.73 11.62
C LEU A 420 -1.62 12.67 12.80
N VAL A 421 -1.15 12.98 13.99
CA VAL A 421 -2.00 13.13 15.19
C VAL A 421 -2.56 14.54 15.21
N LEU A 422 -3.89 14.65 15.08
CA LEU A 422 -4.61 15.93 15.09
C LEU A 422 -4.98 16.38 16.51
N SER A 423 -5.27 15.43 17.40
CA SER A 423 -5.54 15.69 18.81
C SER A 423 -5.47 14.39 19.61
N GLN A 424 -5.15 14.49 20.90
CA GLN A 424 -5.09 13.34 21.81
C GLN A 424 -5.86 13.63 23.10
N HIS A 425 -6.67 12.66 23.55
CA HIS A 425 -7.35 12.68 24.84
C HIS A 425 -7.12 11.34 25.55
N GLY A 426 -6.12 11.29 26.43
CA GLY A 426 -5.72 10.06 27.12
C GLY A 426 -5.28 8.98 26.12
N LYS A 427 -6.00 7.86 26.12
CA LYS A 427 -5.74 6.69 25.25
C LYS A 427 -6.46 6.72 23.90
N VAL A 428 -7.02 7.87 23.52
CA VAL A 428 -7.75 8.07 22.25
C VAL A 428 -7.07 9.18 21.46
N TYR A 429 -6.73 8.89 20.20
CA TYR A 429 -6.09 9.79 19.26
C TYR A 429 -7.04 10.02 18.09
N ARG A 430 -7.23 11.28 17.72
CA ARG A 430 -7.82 11.63 16.42
C ARG A 430 -6.68 11.81 15.44
N VAL A 431 -6.69 11.05 14.36
CA VAL A 431 -5.58 10.97 13.43
C VAL A 431 -6.04 11.23 11.99
N GLN A 432 -5.11 11.64 11.15
CA GLN A 432 -5.28 11.72 9.70
C GLN A 432 -4.16 10.90 9.07
N GLN A 433 -4.52 9.85 8.33
CA GLN A 433 -3.54 9.08 7.60
C GLN A 433 -2.81 9.99 6.59
N ILE A 434 -1.50 9.84 6.47
CA ILE A 434 -0.71 10.64 5.53
C ILE A 434 -1.18 10.31 4.10
N GLY A 435 -1.39 11.34 3.28
CA GLY A 435 -1.98 11.23 1.93
C GLY A 435 -3.52 11.23 1.89
N GLU A 436 -4.20 11.04 3.03
CA GLU A 436 -5.66 10.97 3.09
C GLU A 436 -6.32 12.27 3.57
N LYS A 437 -7.50 12.58 3.03
CA LYS A 437 -8.30 13.74 3.47
C LYS A 437 -9.17 13.45 4.69
N LYS A 438 -9.53 12.18 4.91
CA LYS A 438 -10.44 11.77 5.99
C LYS A 438 -9.68 11.58 7.30
N THR A 439 -10.33 11.96 8.39
CA THR A 439 -9.82 11.73 9.76
C THR A 439 -10.45 10.49 10.36
N SER A 440 -9.70 9.76 11.16
CA SER A 440 -10.13 8.56 11.88
C SER A 440 -9.70 8.62 13.36
N TYR A 441 -9.98 7.56 14.11
CA TYR A 441 -9.58 7.42 15.50
C TYR A 441 -8.66 6.21 15.69
N LEU A 442 -7.63 6.42 16.49
CA LEU A 442 -6.68 5.42 16.94
C LEU A 442 -6.79 5.29 18.46
N VAL A 443 -7.01 4.07 18.96
CA VAL A 443 -7.21 3.81 20.40
C VAL A 443 -6.24 2.75 20.88
N THR A 444 -5.75 2.90 22.11
CA THR A 444 -4.85 1.94 22.77
C THR A 444 -5.33 1.58 24.17
N ASP A 445 -4.84 0.47 24.70
CA ASP A 445 -4.98 0.08 26.09
C ASP A 445 -3.79 0.50 26.96
N GLY A 446 -2.71 1.00 26.37
CA GLY A 446 -1.46 1.33 27.06
C GLY A 446 -0.47 0.17 27.19
N GLU A 447 -0.76 -1.01 26.63
CA GLU A 447 0.10 -2.20 26.65
C GLU A 447 0.55 -2.59 25.23
N ASN A 448 0.85 -1.60 24.40
CA ASN A 448 1.29 -1.74 23.01
C ASN A 448 0.27 -2.43 22.07
N ARG A 449 -1.02 -2.44 22.44
CA ARG A 449 -2.13 -2.86 21.55
C ARG A 449 -2.89 -1.63 21.07
N TRP A 450 -3.18 -1.60 19.78
CA TRP A 450 -3.73 -0.43 19.09
C TRP A 450 -4.78 -0.85 18.08
N SER A 451 -5.76 0.00 17.82
CA SER A 451 -6.76 -0.22 16.78
C SER A 451 -7.28 1.08 16.18
N HIS A 452 -7.63 0.99 14.90
CA HIS A 452 -8.22 2.08 14.13
C HIS A 452 -9.74 1.94 14.02
N GLY A 453 -10.44 3.05 13.81
CA GLY A 453 -11.86 3.08 13.47
C GLY A 453 -12.29 4.44 12.94
N GLU A 454 -13.34 4.48 12.12
CA GLU A 454 -13.90 5.76 11.66
C GLU A 454 -14.53 6.54 12.82
N THR A 455 -15.00 5.80 13.84
CA THR A 455 -15.48 6.33 15.11
C THR A 455 -14.70 5.78 16.31
N ILE A 456 -14.70 6.50 17.44
CA ILE A 456 -14.11 6.02 18.70
C ILE A 456 -14.72 4.68 19.13
N LYS A 457 -16.02 4.46 18.87
CA LYS A 457 -16.73 3.23 19.22
C LYS A 457 -16.17 2.04 18.43
N GLU A 458 -15.98 2.20 17.13
CA GLU A 458 -15.39 1.16 16.28
C GLU A 458 -13.95 0.85 16.69
N ALA A 459 -13.12 1.87 16.90
CA ALA A 459 -11.72 1.70 17.29
C ALA A 459 -11.61 0.95 18.64
N ARG A 460 -12.47 1.28 19.62
CA ARG A 460 -12.55 0.56 20.90
C ARG A 460 -13.02 -0.88 20.73
N GLN A 461 -14.01 -1.14 19.89
CA GLN A 461 -14.52 -2.49 19.65
C GLN A 461 -13.45 -3.39 19.01
N ASP A 462 -12.68 -2.85 18.07
CA ASP A 462 -11.56 -3.56 17.47
C ASP A 462 -10.40 -3.77 18.46
N LEU A 463 -10.12 -2.78 19.31
CA LEU A 463 -9.10 -2.91 20.35
C LEU A 463 -9.46 -3.99 21.37
N ILE A 464 -10.71 -4.02 21.87
CA ILE A 464 -11.19 -5.05 22.79
C ILE A 464 -10.96 -6.45 22.19
N TYR A 465 -11.16 -6.61 20.89
CA TYR A 465 -10.86 -7.86 20.21
C TYR A 465 -9.35 -8.21 20.24
N LYS A 466 -8.46 -7.25 19.97
CA LYS A 466 -7.01 -7.50 20.01
C LYS A 466 -6.47 -7.79 21.42
N ILE A 467 -7.06 -7.14 22.43
CA ILE A 467 -6.74 -7.38 23.85
C ILE A 467 -7.21 -8.74 24.30
N SER A 468 -8.34 -9.19 23.77
CA SER A 468 -8.90 -10.50 24.06
C SER A 468 -7.90 -11.54 23.53
N SER A 469 -6.96 -11.90 24.41
CA SER A 469 -5.94 -12.91 24.18
C SER A 469 -6.65 -14.09 23.55
N ARG A 470 -6.12 -14.64 22.45
CA ARG A 470 -6.61 -15.91 21.89
C ARG A 470 -6.52 -17.08 22.90
N ASP A 471 -6.11 -16.79 24.13
CA ASP A 471 -6.36 -17.57 25.31
C ASP A 471 -7.87 -17.82 25.52
N THR A 472 -8.26 -19.04 25.20
CA THR A 472 -9.61 -19.54 25.43
C THR A 472 -9.86 -19.89 26.89
N SER A 473 -8.86 -19.82 27.79
CA SER A 473 -8.94 -20.25 29.19
C SER A 473 -10.08 -19.58 29.96
N ARG A 474 -10.34 -18.30 29.68
CA ARG A 474 -11.44 -17.53 30.28
C ARG A 474 -12.82 -18.15 30.03
N TYR A 475 -12.99 -18.85 28.92
CA TYR A 475 -14.24 -19.49 28.55
C TYR A 475 -14.28 -20.98 28.91
N ASN A 476 -13.22 -21.48 29.57
CA ASN A 476 -13.11 -22.91 29.78
C ASN A 476 -14.14 -23.47 30.74
N ASP A 477 -14.59 -22.68 31.72
CA ASP A 477 -15.52 -23.12 32.76
C ASP A 477 -16.98 -22.70 32.47
N MET A 478 -17.24 -22.11 31.31
CA MET A 478 -18.58 -21.68 30.93
C MET A 478 -19.44 -22.84 30.45
N THR A 479 -20.69 -22.85 30.89
CA THR A 479 -21.74 -23.79 30.47
C THR A 479 -22.59 -23.20 29.35
N LEU A 480 -23.43 -24.04 28.73
CA LEU A 480 -24.37 -23.59 27.69
C LEU A 480 -25.36 -22.50 28.16
N ASP A 481 -25.61 -22.41 29.47
CA ASP A 481 -26.52 -21.43 30.07
C ASP A 481 -25.78 -20.19 30.63
N SER A 482 -24.45 -20.13 30.50
CA SER A 482 -23.67 -18.94 30.86
C SER A 482 -24.03 -17.76 29.94
N GLU A 483 -24.20 -16.57 30.51
CA GLU A 483 -24.52 -15.35 29.79
C GLU A 483 -23.30 -14.45 29.60
N LEU A 484 -23.17 -13.88 28.41
CA LEU A 484 -22.19 -12.84 28.07
C LEU A 484 -22.92 -11.59 27.57
N ILE A 485 -22.37 -10.41 27.86
CA ILE A 485 -22.87 -9.19 27.22
C ILE A 485 -22.54 -9.20 25.73
N PHE A 486 -23.30 -8.47 24.92
CA PHE A 486 -23.20 -8.47 23.46
C PHE A 486 -21.74 -8.33 22.95
N GLU A 487 -20.96 -7.42 23.53
CA GLU A 487 -19.56 -7.20 23.21
C GLU A 487 -18.68 -8.42 23.52
N GLU A 488 -18.95 -9.10 24.64
CA GLU A 488 -18.23 -10.30 25.06
C GLU A 488 -18.61 -11.52 24.22
N CYS A 489 -19.84 -11.61 23.72
CA CYS A 489 -20.26 -12.63 22.77
C CYS A 489 -19.41 -12.58 21.49
N ILE A 490 -19.18 -11.36 20.98
CA ILE A 490 -18.36 -11.13 19.78
C ILE A 490 -16.91 -11.58 20.05
N ALA A 491 -16.35 -11.19 21.20
CA ALA A 491 -14.99 -11.56 21.59
C ALA A 491 -14.85 -13.09 21.75
N CYS A 492 -15.77 -13.73 22.47
CA CYS A 492 -15.82 -15.17 22.70
C CYS A 492 -15.84 -15.95 21.38
N TYR A 493 -16.75 -15.59 20.46
CA TYR A 493 -16.84 -16.23 19.16
C TYR A 493 -15.54 -16.09 18.36
N ARG A 494 -14.99 -14.89 18.27
CA ARG A 494 -13.80 -14.63 17.45
C ARG A 494 -12.53 -15.21 18.06
N ILE A 495 -12.40 -15.28 19.39
CA ILE A 495 -11.27 -15.94 20.07
C ILE A 495 -11.24 -17.43 19.76
N ILE A 496 -12.38 -18.11 19.93
CA ILE A 496 -12.47 -19.57 19.77
C ILE A 496 -12.33 -19.97 18.30
N THR A 497 -12.87 -19.19 17.38
CA THR A 497 -12.88 -19.54 15.95
C THR A 497 -11.70 -18.97 15.15
N GLY A 498 -11.10 -17.88 15.64
CA GLY A 498 -10.17 -17.07 14.86
C GLY A 498 -10.85 -16.26 13.73
N ALA A 499 -12.16 -15.99 13.83
CA ALA A 499 -12.87 -15.17 12.85
C ALA A 499 -12.28 -13.76 12.73
N CYS A 500 -12.07 -13.29 11.50
CA CYS A 500 -11.50 -11.98 11.21
C CYS A 500 -12.51 -10.84 11.43
N ALA A 501 -12.00 -9.62 11.66
CA ALA A 501 -12.83 -8.45 11.97
C ALA A 501 -13.86 -8.13 10.88
N ALA A 502 -13.44 -8.18 9.62
CA ALA A 502 -14.31 -7.90 8.47
C ALA A 502 -15.48 -8.89 8.40
N GLY A 503 -15.22 -10.20 8.51
CA GLY A 503 -16.26 -11.23 8.46
C GLY A 503 -17.23 -11.15 9.62
N THR A 504 -16.75 -10.86 10.83
CA THR A 504 -17.63 -10.68 12.00
C THR A 504 -18.45 -9.38 11.92
N ARG A 505 -17.87 -8.29 11.41
CA ARG A 505 -18.60 -7.02 11.19
C ARG A 505 -19.74 -7.22 10.20
N ASP A 506 -19.46 -7.83 9.05
CA ASP A 506 -20.48 -8.15 8.05
C ASP A 506 -21.61 -9.00 8.64
N TYR A 507 -21.28 -10.04 9.42
CA TYR A 507 -22.29 -10.83 10.11
C TYR A 507 -23.16 -9.97 11.03
N ILE A 508 -22.55 -9.14 11.87
CA ILE A 508 -23.26 -8.28 12.83
C ILE A 508 -24.18 -7.27 12.13
N GLU A 509 -23.72 -6.66 11.05
CA GLU A 509 -24.44 -5.57 10.35
C GLU A 509 -25.57 -6.10 9.47
N ASN A 510 -25.30 -7.17 8.74
CA ASN A 510 -26.13 -7.62 7.63
C ASN A 510 -26.89 -8.92 7.90
N ARG A 511 -26.46 -9.73 8.88
CA ARG A 511 -26.99 -11.10 9.08
C ARG A 511 -27.50 -11.39 10.49
N LEU A 512 -26.98 -10.72 11.52
CA LEU A 512 -27.44 -10.86 12.89
C LEU A 512 -28.81 -10.15 13.05
N PRO A 513 -29.85 -10.86 13.57
CA PRO A 513 -31.18 -10.28 13.73
C PRO A 513 -31.22 -9.01 14.60
N LYS A 514 -32.07 -8.05 14.22
CA LYS A 514 -32.36 -6.81 14.98
C LYS A 514 -33.77 -6.89 15.58
N PRO A 515 -34.02 -6.37 16.80
CA PRO A 515 -33.08 -5.70 17.71
C PRO A 515 -32.14 -6.69 18.40
N ARG A 516 -30.94 -6.20 18.75
CA ARG A 516 -29.91 -6.99 19.43
C ARG A 516 -30.17 -6.97 20.94
N LYS A 517 -30.02 -8.11 21.61
CA LYS A 517 -30.13 -8.22 23.07
C LYS A 517 -28.88 -7.64 23.72
N GLU A 518 -29.02 -7.20 24.96
CA GLU A 518 -27.90 -6.76 25.81
C GLU A 518 -26.99 -7.94 26.20
N LYS A 519 -27.58 -9.13 26.40
CA LYS A 519 -26.88 -10.38 26.73
C LYS A 519 -27.38 -11.55 25.91
N TYR A 520 -26.51 -12.54 25.73
CA TYR A 520 -26.83 -13.83 25.10
C TYR A 520 -26.23 -14.97 25.90
N THR A 521 -26.96 -16.08 25.97
CA THR A 521 -26.41 -17.35 26.45
C THR A 521 -25.49 -17.99 25.42
N ILE A 522 -24.53 -18.83 25.85
CA ILE A 522 -23.68 -19.61 24.92
C ILE A 522 -24.54 -20.46 23.97
N ARG A 523 -25.64 -21.05 24.44
CA ARG A 523 -26.59 -21.79 23.61
C ARG A 523 -27.20 -20.93 22.49
N GLU A 524 -27.60 -19.69 22.80
CA GLU A 524 -28.11 -18.76 21.78
C GLU A 524 -27.02 -18.39 20.78
N MET A 525 -25.79 -18.15 21.24
CA MET A 525 -24.66 -17.85 20.36
C MET A 525 -24.38 -18.98 19.37
N ILE A 526 -24.37 -20.23 19.82
CA ILE A 526 -24.20 -21.42 18.96
C ILE A 526 -25.29 -21.45 17.87
N ASN A 527 -26.54 -21.22 18.25
CA ASN A 527 -27.66 -21.24 17.31
C ASN A 527 -27.58 -20.12 16.27
N LEU A 528 -27.16 -18.92 16.70
CA LEU A 528 -27.00 -17.75 15.85
C LEU A 528 -25.86 -17.93 14.83
N THR A 529 -24.79 -18.64 15.24
CA THR A 529 -23.56 -18.76 14.46
C THR A 529 -23.40 -20.11 13.75
N LYS A 530 -24.41 -21.00 13.81
CA LYS A 530 -24.33 -22.37 13.28
C LYS A 530 -23.91 -22.49 11.80
N ASN A 531 -24.30 -21.52 10.98
CA ASN A 531 -24.01 -21.48 9.54
C ASN A 531 -22.90 -20.49 9.18
N GLU A 532 -22.21 -19.96 10.20
CA GLU A 532 -21.19 -18.94 10.06
C GLU A 532 -19.78 -19.55 10.07
N TYR A 533 -18.79 -18.74 9.69
CA TYR A 533 -17.40 -19.17 9.62
C TYR A 533 -16.93 -19.84 10.92
N LYS A 534 -16.64 -21.15 10.84
CA LYS A 534 -16.24 -21.97 12.00
C LYS A 534 -17.27 -21.98 13.15
N GLY A 535 -18.55 -21.78 12.86
CA GLY A 535 -19.65 -21.97 13.82
C GLY A 535 -19.64 -23.36 14.46
N LYS A 536 -19.28 -24.39 13.69
CA LYS A 536 -19.09 -25.75 14.21
C LYS A 536 -17.93 -25.85 15.22
N THR A 537 -16.81 -25.18 14.97
CA THR A 537 -15.68 -25.11 15.92
C THR A 537 -16.09 -24.41 17.22
N PHE A 538 -16.89 -23.35 17.12
CA PHE A 538 -17.44 -22.66 18.29
C PHE A 538 -18.36 -23.58 19.11
N GLU A 539 -19.25 -24.31 18.43
CA GLU A 539 -20.12 -25.31 19.06
C GLU A 539 -19.34 -26.45 19.72
N GLU A 540 -18.32 -26.99 19.03
CA GLU A 540 -17.47 -28.07 19.53
C GLU A 540 -16.67 -27.67 20.78
N PHE A 541 -16.27 -26.40 20.90
CA PHE A 541 -15.57 -25.89 22.08
C PHE A 541 -16.39 -26.04 23.39
N PHE A 542 -17.71 -25.89 23.32
CA PHE A 542 -18.61 -25.98 24.48
C PHE A 542 -19.32 -27.34 24.62
N LYS A 543 -19.32 -28.19 23.58
CA LYS A 543 -20.02 -29.49 23.57
C LYS A 543 -19.54 -30.51 24.62
N ASN A 544 -18.32 -30.37 25.13
CA ASN A 544 -17.72 -31.31 26.09
C ASN A 544 -17.73 -30.80 27.54
N LYS A 545 -18.46 -29.72 27.84
CA LYS A 545 -18.41 -29.02 29.11
C LYS A 545 -19.82 -28.90 29.67
N ASN A 546 -20.21 -29.91 30.45
CA ASN A 546 -21.49 -29.98 31.14
C ASN A 546 -21.43 -29.26 32.48
#